data_AF-A0A2E7S9I3-F1
#
_entry.id   AF-A0A2E7S9I3-F1
#
_cell.length_a   1.000
_cell.length_b   1.000
_cell.length_c   1.000
_cell.angle_alpha   90.00
_cell.angle_beta   90.00
_cell.angle_gamma   90.00
#
_symmetry.space_group_name_H-M   'P 1'
#
loop_
_entity.id
_entity.type
_entity.pdbx_description
1 polymer ?
#
loop_
_entity_poly.entity_id
_entity_poly.type
_entity_poly.pdbx_seq_one_letter_code
_entity_poly.pdbx_strand_id
1 'polypeptide(L)'
;MIYNAEAANISIAVGGDAMITRRMSPFKEPEFLELVNILRSADVSIVNLEMLFHDYESSWQWSGTTYTRSDPHNLTELQWMGIDAVTTANNHSYDFSEGGFLKTLEHCKDINLPQAGGGRNADESRAPAYVDSNAGRVAVMAATSTFSEQSRSGPGRPDFAGRPGVNALRHELTHHVKDDVFDALEKANIELGYKEEQIARDFFGFRGVEKDVDSEQDLEFLEHNFVRSDHFGVHTEMNTSDQSGIAKWIRGAQKQSDWVVYGVHCHESGSTGDFHGLSRISPPQFLVDFARWTIDQGCDMFVGHGPHFLRGIEIYKGKPIFYSLGNFIFQNESVLWLPDEAYRRFQLDHNHTPGDYLDTRSGGGSRAFAADPVFWQSVVAVCNYESGSLSSIDLHPIDMGYQRPIPQRGRPVLAKGQIARETLKWLQEVSTPYGTQIDIAGDTGRIVL
;
A
#
# COMPACT_ATOMS: atom_id res chain seq x y z
N MET A 1 -33.18 12.27 16.50
CA MET A 1 -31.99 12.59 15.72
C MET A 1 -32.32 13.73 14.79
N ILE A 2 -31.54 14.81 14.78
CA ILE A 2 -31.72 15.96 13.86
C ILE A 2 -31.01 15.67 12.53
N TYR A 3 -29.83 15.03 12.59
CA TYR A 3 -29.04 14.63 11.42
C TYR A 3 -28.92 13.11 11.34
N ASN A 4 -28.88 12.56 10.11
CA ASN A 4 -28.71 11.12 9.89
C ASN A 4 -27.40 10.59 10.50
N ALA A 5 -26.33 11.38 10.45
CA ALA A 5 -25.03 11.03 11.03
C ALA A 5 -25.08 10.78 12.55
N GLU A 6 -26.06 11.35 13.28
CA GLU A 6 -26.24 11.07 14.72
C GLU A 6 -26.60 9.61 15.01
N ALA A 7 -27.10 8.88 14.01
CA ALA A 7 -27.35 7.44 14.14
C ALA A 7 -26.05 6.63 14.17
N ALA A 8 -24.94 7.19 13.68
CA ALA A 8 -23.66 6.49 13.49
C ALA A 8 -23.83 5.14 12.78
N ASN A 9 -24.73 5.11 11.78
CA ASN A 9 -24.91 4.00 10.87
C ASN A 9 -24.21 4.37 9.56
N ILE A 10 -23.20 3.61 9.14
CA ILE A 10 -22.48 3.84 7.90
C ILE A 10 -22.01 2.51 7.31
N SER A 11 -21.92 2.45 5.99
CA SER A 11 -21.26 1.39 5.24
C SER A 11 -20.02 1.93 4.54
N ILE A 12 -18.86 1.31 4.78
CA ILE A 12 -17.59 1.70 4.16
C ILE A 12 -17.05 0.51 3.36
N ALA A 13 -16.99 0.67 2.04
CA ALA A 13 -16.40 -0.32 1.14
C ALA A 13 -14.90 -0.03 0.95
N VAL A 14 -14.07 -1.05 1.08
CA VAL A 14 -12.62 -0.93 0.88
C VAL A 14 -12.14 -1.98 -0.12
N GLY A 15 -11.30 -1.53 -1.04
CA GLY A 15 -10.63 -2.38 -2.02
C GLY A 15 -9.11 -2.26 -1.91
N GLY A 16 -8.46 -3.22 -2.57
CA GLY A 16 -7.01 -3.30 -2.69
C GLY A 16 -6.39 -2.29 -3.65
N ASP A 17 -5.27 -2.70 -4.24
CA ASP A 17 -4.49 -1.90 -5.20
C ASP A 17 -5.24 -1.69 -6.52
N ALA A 18 -5.38 -0.43 -6.94
CA ALA A 18 -6.08 -0.01 -8.15
C ALA A 18 -5.08 0.47 -9.21
N MET A 19 -4.57 -0.48 -9.98
CA MET A 19 -3.70 -0.25 -11.13
C MET A 19 -4.50 -0.23 -12.43
N ILE A 20 -5.21 0.87 -12.70
CA ILE A 20 -6.07 1.05 -13.87
C ILE A 20 -5.32 1.73 -15.02
N THR A 21 -5.40 1.18 -16.23
CA THR A 21 -4.83 1.78 -17.46
C THR A 21 -5.87 1.90 -18.58
N ARG A 22 -7.04 1.27 -18.41
CA ARG A 22 -8.11 1.22 -19.40
C ARG A 22 -9.45 1.61 -18.79
N ARG A 23 -10.31 2.14 -19.63
CA ARG A 23 -11.69 2.52 -19.28
C ARG A 23 -12.49 1.33 -18.75
N MET A 24 -13.42 1.62 -17.83
CA MET A 24 -14.26 0.62 -17.15
C MET A 24 -15.72 0.69 -17.60
N SER A 25 -16.22 1.90 -17.85
CA SER A 25 -17.58 2.20 -18.30
C SER A 25 -18.07 1.52 -19.59
N PRO A 26 -17.21 1.10 -20.55
CA PRO A 26 -17.66 0.34 -21.72
C PRO A 26 -18.15 -1.07 -21.40
N PHE A 27 -17.68 -1.68 -20.31
CA PHE A 27 -17.98 -3.07 -19.95
C PHE A 27 -19.38 -3.22 -19.35
N LYS A 28 -20.01 -4.39 -19.56
CA LYS A 28 -21.44 -4.64 -19.26
C LYS A 28 -21.73 -6.02 -18.67
N GLU A 29 -20.70 -6.79 -18.33
CA GLU A 29 -20.85 -8.11 -17.74
C GLU A 29 -21.63 -8.01 -16.43
N PRO A 30 -22.61 -8.90 -16.18
CA PRO A 30 -23.45 -8.82 -14.98
C PRO A 30 -22.67 -8.78 -13.68
N GLU A 31 -21.67 -9.64 -13.53
CA GLU A 31 -20.83 -9.75 -12.33
C GLU A 31 -19.95 -8.51 -12.12
N PHE A 32 -19.60 -7.80 -13.19
CA PHE A 32 -18.89 -6.53 -13.11
C PHE A 32 -19.81 -5.40 -12.65
N LEU A 33 -21.00 -5.31 -13.25
CA LEU A 33 -21.98 -4.28 -12.88
C LEU A 33 -22.54 -4.51 -11.47
N GLU A 34 -22.64 -5.76 -11.02
CA GLU A 34 -23.00 -6.12 -9.64
C GLU A 34 -21.93 -5.61 -8.65
N LEU A 35 -20.64 -5.79 -8.96
CA LEU A 35 -19.55 -5.21 -8.16
C LEU A 35 -19.63 -3.67 -8.09
N VAL A 36 -19.86 -3.02 -9.23
CA VAL A 36 -20.05 -1.55 -9.28
C VAL A 36 -21.25 -1.12 -8.44
N ASN A 37 -22.34 -1.89 -8.44
CA ASN A 37 -23.50 -1.59 -7.60
C ASN A 37 -23.18 -1.74 -6.10
N ILE A 38 -22.38 -2.74 -5.70
CA ILE A 38 -21.94 -2.89 -4.31
C ILE A 38 -21.18 -1.65 -3.85
N LEU A 39 -20.20 -1.18 -4.64
CA LEU A 39 -19.40 0.00 -4.33
C LEU A 39 -20.27 1.26 -4.21
N ARG A 40 -21.16 1.49 -5.19
CA ARG A 40 -22.07 2.65 -5.20
C ARG A 40 -23.16 2.60 -4.14
N SER A 41 -23.42 1.43 -3.56
CA SER A 41 -24.41 1.27 -2.48
C SER A 41 -23.81 1.51 -1.10
N ALA A 42 -22.48 1.45 -0.97
CA ALA A 42 -21.80 1.87 0.24
C ALA A 42 -21.87 3.40 0.38
N ASP A 43 -21.87 3.90 1.61
CA ASP A 43 -21.88 5.35 1.86
C ASP A 43 -20.55 6.01 1.47
N VAL A 44 -19.45 5.27 1.57
CA VAL A 44 -18.11 5.66 1.14
C VAL A 44 -17.36 4.44 0.61
N SER A 45 -16.64 4.57 -0.50
CA SER A 45 -15.71 3.54 -0.97
C SER A 45 -14.29 4.04 -1.28
N ILE A 46 -13.28 3.24 -0.89
CA ILE A 46 -11.87 3.64 -0.84
C ILE A 46 -10.96 2.55 -1.45
N VAL A 47 -9.98 2.94 -2.26
CA VAL A 47 -8.96 2.04 -2.85
C VAL A 47 -7.56 2.67 -2.84
N ASN A 48 -6.50 1.87 -3.02
CA ASN A 48 -5.15 2.40 -3.17
C ASN A 48 -4.83 2.71 -4.64
N LEU A 49 -4.52 3.96 -4.96
CA LEU A 49 -4.18 4.42 -6.30
C LEU A 49 -2.70 4.18 -6.59
N GLU A 50 -2.37 2.95 -6.94
CA GLU A 50 -0.99 2.48 -7.10
C GLU A 50 -0.41 2.72 -8.50
N MET A 51 -0.66 3.91 -9.06
CA MET A 51 -0.09 4.37 -10.33
C MET A 51 -0.05 5.90 -10.36
N LEU A 52 0.78 6.46 -11.24
CA LEU A 52 0.72 7.89 -11.58
C LEU A 52 -0.25 8.16 -12.72
N PHE A 53 -0.98 9.27 -12.65
CA PHE A 53 -1.97 9.72 -13.63
C PHE A 53 -1.53 11.05 -14.18
N HIS A 54 -0.90 11.07 -15.34
CA HIS A 54 -0.30 12.26 -15.94
C HIS A 54 -0.02 12.01 -17.43
N ASP A 55 0.30 13.01 -18.24
CA ASP A 55 0.59 12.90 -19.69
C ASP A 55 2.08 13.01 -20.05
N TYR A 56 2.94 12.27 -19.32
CA TYR A 56 4.39 12.24 -19.54
C TYR A 56 5.08 13.62 -19.58
N GLU A 57 4.51 14.59 -18.87
CA GLU A 57 5.00 15.97 -18.81
C GLU A 57 6.33 16.10 -18.06
N SER A 58 6.68 15.06 -17.28
CA SER A 58 7.88 14.99 -16.45
C SER A 58 8.74 13.78 -16.80
N SER A 59 10.04 13.89 -16.54
CA SER A 59 10.96 12.78 -16.74
C SER A 59 10.63 11.59 -15.84
N TRP A 60 10.90 10.40 -16.34
CA TRP A 60 11.00 9.21 -15.50
C TRP A 60 12.14 9.37 -14.49
N GLN A 61 12.03 8.72 -13.33
CA GLN A 61 13.10 8.76 -12.32
C GLN A 61 13.74 7.39 -12.16
N TRP A 62 13.25 6.59 -11.22
CA TRP A 62 13.73 5.25 -10.98
C TRP A 62 12.57 4.45 -10.45
N SER A 63 12.19 3.39 -11.17
CA SER A 63 11.30 2.37 -10.67
C SER A 63 12.15 1.14 -10.35
N GLY A 64 12.25 0.77 -9.07
CA GLY A 64 12.89 -0.50 -8.65
C GLY A 64 12.20 -1.74 -9.22
N THR A 65 10.97 -1.59 -9.72
CA THR A 65 10.11 -2.65 -10.27
C THR A 65 9.70 -2.31 -11.72
N THR A 66 8.41 -2.13 -12.00
CA THR A 66 7.85 -1.71 -13.29
C THR A 66 7.45 -0.24 -13.23
N TYR A 67 7.69 0.52 -14.30
CA TYR A 67 7.17 1.88 -14.37
C TYR A 67 5.66 1.85 -14.58
N THR A 68 4.92 2.58 -13.75
CA THR A 68 3.46 2.62 -13.76
C THR A 68 2.96 4.03 -14.08
N ARG A 69 2.14 4.10 -15.14
CA ARG A 69 1.43 5.31 -15.53
C ARG A 69 0.07 4.96 -16.10
N SER A 70 -0.91 5.81 -15.83
CA SER A 70 -2.24 5.79 -16.42
C SER A 70 -2.60 7.12 -17.07
N ASP A 71 -3.52 7.06 -18.02
CA ASP A 71 -4.18 8.26 -18.57
C ASP A 71 -5.02 8.93 -17.46
N PRO A 72 -4.92 10.26 -17.24
CA PRO A 72 -5.72 10.97 -16.24
C PRO A 72 -7.23 10.73 -16.32
N HIS A 73 -7.77 10.45 -17.52
CA HIS A 73 -9.19 10.16 -17.69
C HIS A 73 -9.64 8.91 -16.92
N ASN A 74 -8.75 7.95 -16.66
CA ASN A 74 -9.09 6.74 -15.91
C ASN A 74 -9.43 7.04 -14.43
N LEU A 75 -9.08 8.21 -13.88
CA LEU A 75 -9.56 8.63 -12.56
C LEU A 75 -11.10 8.79 -12.55
N THR A 76 -11.68 9.32 -13.63
CA THR A 76 -13.14 9.44 -13.75
C THR A 76 -13.83 8.09 -13.93
N GLU A 77 -13.11 7.08 -14.39
CA GLU A 77 -13.60 5.71 -14.48
C GLU A 77 -13.67 5.06 -13.08
N LEU A 78 -12.76 5.39 -12.16
CA LEU A 78 -12.87 5.01 -10.74
C LEU A 78 -14.07 5.69 -10.07
N GLN A 79 -14.25 7.00 -10.26
CA GLN A 79 -15.46 7.70 -9.77
C GLN A 79 -16.74 7.11 -10.36
N TRP A 80 -16.74 6.77 -11.66
CA TRP A 80 -17.86 6.09 -12.27
C TRP A 80 -18.15 4.74 -11.59
N MET A 81 -17.13 3.96 -11.21
CA MET A 81 -17.33 2.71 -10.47
C MET A 81 -17.89 2.91 -9.06
N GLY A 82 -17.88 4.13 -8.52
CA GLY A 82 -18.35 4.48 -7.19
C GLY A 82 -17.25 4.73 -6.16
N ILE A 83 -15.98 4.88 -6.59
CA ILE A 83 -14.87 5.21 -5.70
C ILE A 83 -14.95 6.67 -5.25
N ASP A 84 -15.02 6.90 -3.94
CA ASP A 84 -15.20 8.23 -3.34
C ASP A 84 -13.88 8.83 -2.85
N ALA A 85 -12.88 8.00 -2.52
CA ALA A 85 -11.55 8.46 -2.15
C ALA A 85 -10.46 7.44 -2.52
N VAL A 86 -9.24 7.94 -2.62
CA VAL A 86 -8.07 7.13 -2.93
C VAL A 86 -6.89 7.41 -1.99
N THR A 87 -6.04 6.41 -1.80
CA THR A 87 -4.73 6.61 -1.17
C THR A 87 -3.64 6.70 -2.24
N THR A 88 -2.64 7.57 -2.03
CA THR A 88 -1.53 7.79 -2.98
C THR A 88 -0.17 7.66 -2.31
N ALA A 89 -0.10 7.15 -1.08
CA ALA A 89 1.17 6.78 -0.46
C ALA A 89 1.51 5.35 -0.89
N ASN A 90 2.40 5.19 -1.87
CA ASN A 90 2.89 3.89 -2.32
C ASN A 90 4.27 4.02 -2.99
N ASN A 91 4.89 2.89 -3.29
CA ASN A 91 6.18 2.78 -3.95
C ASN A 91 6.21 3.42 -5.36
N HIS A 92 5.09 3.35 -6.09
CA HIS A 92 4.96 3.84 -7.47
C HIS A 92 4.74 5.35 -7.60
N SER A 93 4.61 6.05 -6.48
CA SER A 93 4.31 7.49 -6.44
C SER A 93 5.39 8.35 -7.08
N TYR A 94 6.58 7.84 -7.39
CA TYR A 94 7.70 8.62 -7.97
C TYR A 94 8.30 8.00 -9.23
N ASP A 95 7.62 7.02 -9.85
CA ASP A 95 8.08 6.40 -11.11
C ASP A 95 8.40 7.46 -12.20
N PHE A 96 7.62 8.54 -12.23
CA PHE A 96 7.76 9.68 -13.14
C PHE A 96 8.14 10.99 -12.41
N SER A 97 9.04 10.86 -11.42
CA SER A 97 9.59 11.96 -10.62
C SER A 97 8.54 12.73 -9.79
N GLU A 98 9.01 13.76 -9.07
CA GLU A 98 8.15 14.70 -8.34
C GLU A 98 7.06 15.31 -9.25
N GLY A 99 7.39 15.59 -10.51
CA GLY A 99 6.45 16.21 -11.44
C GLY A 99 5.27 15.31 -11.81
N GLY A 100 5.51 14.03 -12.09
CA GLY A 100 4.43 13.05 -12.35
C GLY A 100 3.56 12.81 -11.11
N PHE A 101 4.17 12.80 -9.92
CA PHE A 101 3.46 12.73 -8.65
C PHE A 101 2.52 13.92 -8.45
N LEU A 102 3.05 15.14 -8.56
CA LEU A 102 2.27 16.36 -8.36
C LEU A 102 1.15 16.51 -9.40
N LYS A 103 1.38 16.08 -10.65
CA LYS A 103 0.33 16.03 -11.69
C LYS A 103 -0.79 15.07 -11.33
N THR A 104 -0.46 13.91 -10.76
CA THR A 104 -1.46 12.97 -10.25
C THR A 104 -2.33 13.62 -9.17
N LEU A 105 -1.72 14.30 -8.19
CA LEU A 105 -2.46 14.99 -7.14
C LEU A 105 -3.32 16.14 -7.68
N GLU A 106 -2.84 16.86 -8.70
CA GLU A 106 -3.59 17.91 -9.41
C GLU A 106 -4.82 17.32 -10.12
N HIS A 107 -4.66 16.24 -10.88
CA HIS A 107 -5.78 15.62 -11.60
C HIS A 107 -6.83 15.00 -10.67
N CYS A 108 -6.44 14.42 -9.54
CA CYS A 108 -7.40 14.01 -8.50
C CYS A 108 -8.20 15.21 -7.98
N LYS A 109 -7.53 16.34 -7.72
CA LYS A 109 -8.18 17.57 -7.26
C LYS A 109 -9.14 18.15 -8.31
N ASP A 110 -8.76 18.18 -9.59
CA ASP A 110 -9.55 18.77 -10.67
C ASP A 110 -10.91 18.09 -10.85
N ILE A 111 -11.00 16.80 -10.55
CA ILE A 111 -12.25 16.02 -10.63
C ILE A 111 -12.96 15.86 -9.28
N ASN A 112 -12.46 16.52 -8.22
CA ASN A 112 -12.92 16.35 -6.85
C ASN A 112 -12.90 14.89 -6.37
N LEU A 113 -11.79 14.18 -6.60
CA LEU A 113 -11.51 12.88 -6.00
C LEU A 113 -10.58 13.09 -4.78
N PRO A 114 -11.11 13.06 -3.54
CA PRO A 114 -10.31 13.11 -2.33
C PRO A 114 -9.16 12.10 -2.35
N GLN A 115 -7.95 12.57 -2.02
CA GLN A 115 -6.74 11.75 -1.99
C GLN A 115 -5.99 11.93 -0.68
N ALA A 116 -5.45 10.83 -0.12
CA ALA A 116 -4.70 10.82 1.13
C ALA A 116 -3.34 10.14 0.99
N GLY A 117 -2.37 10.56 1.81
CA GLY A 117 -1.03 9.95 1.86
C GLY A 117 -0.01 10.61 0.93
N GLY A 118 -0.42 11.51 0.04
CA GLY A 118 0.46 12.30 -0.81
C GLY A 118 0.26 13.81 -0.63
N GLY A 119 1.33 14.60 -0.72
CA GLY A 119 1.22 16.05 -0.60
C GLY A 119 2.45 16.82 -1.02
N ARG A 120 2.37 18.16 -0.98
CA ARG A 120 3.50 19.06 -1.32
C ARG A 120 4.55 19.17 -0.21
N ASN A 121 4.28 18.61 0.96
CA ASN A 121 5.17 18.60 2.12
C ASN A 121 4.68 17.54 3.12
N ALA A 122 5.44 17.32 4.20
CA ALA A 122 5.11 16.32 5.22
C ALA A 122 3.82 16.57 6.01
N ASP A 123 3.32 17.81 6.10
CA ASP A 123 2.04 18.09 6.76
C ASP A 123 0.87 17.78 5.80
N GLU A 124 0.97 18.18 4.53
CA GLU A 124 -0.04 17.82 3.50
C GLU A 124 -0.15 16.30 3.29
N SER A 125 0.98 15.59 3.22
CA SER A 125 0.96 14.13 2.99
C SER A 125 0.36 13.34 4.16
N ARG A 126 0.46 13.87 5.39
CA ARG A 126 -0.12 13.29 6.61
C ARG A 126 -1.57 13.74 6.86
N ALA A 127 -2.04 14.78 6.20
CA ALA A 127 -3.37 15.32 6.42
C ALA A 127 -4.46 14.34 5.93
N PRO A 128 -5.64 14.34 6.57
CA PRO A 128 -6.77 13.57 6.08
C PRO A 128 -7.35 14.19 4.80
N ALA A 129 -7.78 13.32 3.89
CA ALA A 129 -8.79 13.66 2.91
C ALA A 129 -10.17 13.43 3.55
N TYR A 130 -11.12 14.33 3.33
CA TYR A 130 -12.47 14.18 3.86
C TYR A 130 -13.44 13.79 2.75
N VAL A 131 -14.25 12.78 3.04
CA VAL A 131 -15.39 12.37 2.22
C VAL A 131 -16.66 12.64 3.01
N ASP A 132 -17.59 13.37 2.41
CA ASP A 132 -18.90 13.65 2.99
C ASP A 132 -19.94 12.68 2.40
N SER A 133 -20.64 11.94 3.26
CA SER A 133 -21.79 11.12 2.89
C SER A 133 -23.03 11.52 3.69
N ASN A 134 -24.20 10.99 3.32
CA ASN A 134 -25.43 11.19 4.10
C ASN A 134 -25.36 10.56 5.49
N ALA A 135 -24.46 9.60 5.69
CA ALA A 135 -24.24 8.85 6.93
C ALA A 135 -23.19 9.49 7.86
N GLY A 136 -22.46 10.49 7.37
CA GLY A 136 -21.44 11.20 8.15
C GLY A 136 -20.21 11.53 7.31
N ARG A 137 -19.21 12.13 7.96
CA ARG A 137 -17.93 12.47 7.34
C ARG A 137 -16.88 11.42 7.67
N VAL A 138 -16.19 10.92 6.65
CA VAL A 138 -15.08 9.98 6.77
C VAL A 138 -13.77 10.71 6.49
N ALA A 139 -12.81 10.63 7.41
CA ALA A 139 -11.43 11.03 7.19
C ALA A 139 -10.63 9.83 6.67
N VAL A 140 -10.00 9.99 5.50
CA VAL A 140 -9.10 9.01 4.90
C VAL A 140 -7.67 9.51 5.07
N MET A 141 -6.81 8.68 5.65
CA MET A 141 -5.39 8.96 5.85
C MET A 141 -4.58 7.80 5.30
N ALA A 142 -3.33 8.02 4.87
CA ALA A 142 -2.50 6.93 4.42
C ALA A 142 -1.00 7.16 4.63
N ALA A 143 -0.24 6.06 4.65
CA ALA A 143 1.22 6.05 4.63
C ALA A 143 1.76 4.88 3.79
N THR A 144 3.06 4.86 3.56
CA THR A 144 3.74 3.69 2.95
C THR A 144 5.07 3.41 3.64
N SER A 145 5.38 2.13 3.87
CA SER A 145 6.70 1.67 4.33
C SER A 145 7.64 1.37 3.17
N THR A 146 7.09 1.05 1.99
CA THR A 146 7.86 0.74 0.79
C THR A 146 7.94 1.96 -0.12
N PHE A 147 9.07 2.66 -0.08
CA PHE A 147 9.28 3.89 -0.84
C PHE A 147 10.78 4.12 -1.10
N SER A 148 11.10 5.09 -1.94
CA SER A 148 12.47 5.57 -2.13
C SER A 148 12.72 6.85 -1.34
N GLU A 149 13.94 7.09 -0.87
CA GLU A 149 14.24 8.32 -0.12
C GLU A 149 13.92 9.60 -0.91
N GLN A 150 13.87 9.54 -2.23
CA GLN A 150 13.45 10.65 -3.08
C GLN A 150 11.94 10.88 -3.06
N SER A 151 11.13 9.83 -2.87
CA SER A 151 9.66 9.93 -2.88
C SER A 151 9.06 10.36 -1.53
N ARG A 152 9.83 10.28 -0.44
CA ARG A 152 9.38 10.66 0.90
C ARG A 152 9.08 12.17 0.99
N SER A 153 7.92 12.55 1.53
CA SER A 153 7.65 13.97 1.81
C SER A 153 8.53 14.50 2.94
N GLY A 154 8.89 15.79 2.88
CA GLY A 154 9.72 16.47 3.86
C GLY A 154 9.05 17.73 4.42
N PRO A 155 9.27 18.08 5.70
CA PRO A 155 8.76 19.33 6.25
C PRO A 155 9.46 20.53 5.59
N GLY A 156 8.74 21.63 5.48
CA GLY A 156 9.36 22.92 5.16
C GLY A 156 9.98 23.58 6.39
N ARG A 157 10.73 24.65 6.14
CA ARG A 157 11.19 25.61 7.13
C ARG A 157 10.59 26.99 6.80
N PRO A 158 10.62 27.95 7.74
CA PRO A 158 10.21 29.32 7.45
C PRO A 158 10.89 29.95 6.22
N ASP A 159 12.10 29.48 5.89
CA ASP A 159 12.95 29.97 4.81
C ASP A 159 13.16 28.97 3.66
N PHE A 160 12.53 27.79 3.70
CA PHE A 160 12.68 26.78 2.66
C PHE A 160 11.40 25.94 2.50
N ALA A 161 10.92 25.76 1.26
CA ALA A 161 9.71 24.99 1.02
C ALA A 161 9.87 23.53 1.47
N GLY A 162 8.76 22.91 1.86
CA GLY A 162 8.75 21.46 2.12
C GLY A 162 8.99 20.67 0.84
N ARG A 163 9.39 19.40 1.00
CA ARG A 163 9.58 18.49 -0.13
C ARG A 163 8.28 17.75 -0.41
N PRO A 164 7.73 17.82 -1.63
CA PRO A 164 6.62 16.98 -2.04
C PRO A 164 6.92 15.50 -1.87
N GLY A 165 5.89 14.69 -1.67
CA GLY A 165 6.08 13.25 -1.58
C GLY A 165 4.98 12.51 -0.83
N VAL A 166 5.27 11.24 -0.58
CA VAL A 166 4.42 10.34 0.19
C VAL A 166 4.63 10.51 1.69
N ASN A 167 3.60 10.22 2.48
CA ASN A 167 3.72 10.05 3.92
C ASN A 167 4.45 8.73 4.19
N ALA A 168 5.74 8.82 4.50
CA ALA A 168 6.57 7.66 4.77
C ALA A 168 6.36 7.13 6.19
N LEU A 169 6.30 5.81 6.30
CA LEU A 169 6.41 5.05 7.54
C LEU A 169 7.77 4.37 7.56
N ARG A 170 8.80 5.08 8.04
CA ARG A 170 10.13 4.48 8.19
C ARG A 170 10.11 3.46 9.33
N HIS A 171 10.92 2.43 9.17
CA HIS A 171 11.24 1.47 10.20
C HIS A 171 12.75 1.19 10.19
N GLU A 172 13.31 0.98 11.37
CA GLU A 172 14.70 0.54 11.55
C GLU A 172 14.69 -0.98 11.67
N LEU A 173 15.69 -1.62 11.05
CA LEU A 173 15.84 -3.08 11.05
C LEU A 173 17.17 -3.42 11.74
N THR A 174 17.08 -4.23 12.79
CA THR A 174 18.21 -4.63 13.62
C THR A 174 18.39 -6.14 13.56
N HIS A 175 19.56 -6.60 13.12
CA HIS A 175 19.91 -8.01 13.05
C HIS A 175 20.61 -8.45 14.33
N HIS A 176 20.03 -9.39 15.04
CA HIS A 176 20.66 -10.05 16.18
C HIS A 176 21.49 -11.23 15.67
N VAL A 177 22.77 -11.23 15.99
CA VAL A 177 23.72 -12.26 15.54
C VAL A 177 24.61 -12.73 16.69
N LYS A 178 25.06 -13.98 16.62
CA LYS A 178 26.01 -14.55 17.58
C LYS A 178 27.40 -13.94 17.43
N ASP A 179 28.20 -14.04 18.49
CA ASP A 179 29.54 -13.47 18.58
C ASP A 179 30.44 -13.84 17.40
N ASP A 180 30.45 -15.10 16.98
CA ASP A 180 31.28 -15.58 15.87
C ASP A 180 30.91 -14.95 14.53
N VAL A 181 29.62 -14.70 14.30
CA VAL A 181 29.12 -14.01 13.10
C VAL A 181 29.38 -12.51 13.19
N PHE A 182 29.16 -11.90 14.36
CA PHE A 182 29.46 -10.50 14.58
C PHE A 182 30.95 -10.20 14.31
N ASP A 183 31.85 -10.99 14.88
CA ASP A 183 33.31 -10.86 14.70
C ASP A 183 33.69 -11.02 13.21
N ALA A 184 33.04 -11.95 12.50
CA ALA A 184 33.28 -12.16 11.08
C ALA A 184 32.79 -10.98 10.22
N LEU A 185 31.63 -10.40 10.56
CA LEU A 185 31.09 -9.21 9.89
C LEU A 185 31.97 -7.99 10.17
N GLU A 186 32.44 -7.79 11.40
CA GLU A 186 33.36 -6.71 11.74
C GLU A 186 34.67 -6.86 10.96
N LYS A 187 35.23 -8.07 10.93
CA LYS A 187 36.41 -8.36 10.14
C LYS A 187 36.20 -8.02 8.66
N ALA A 188 35.07 -8.41 8.08
CA ALA A 188 34.74 -8.07 6.69
C ALA A 188 34.56 -6.56 6.49
N ASN A 189 33.93 -5.87 7.45
CA ASN A 189 33.76 -4.41 7.43
C ASN A 189 35.11 -3.69 7.34
N ILE A 190 36.12 -4.20 8.04
CA ILE A 190 37.50 -3.70 7.99
C ILE A 190 38.22 -4.14 6.70
N GLU A 191 38.29 -5.44 6.42
CA GLU A 191 39.10 -5.96 5.31
C GLU A 191 38.59 -5.53 3.93
N LEU A 192 37.30 -5.21 3.80
CA LEU A 192 36.71 -4.69 2.57
C LEU A 192 36.78 -3.15 2.46
N GLY A 193 37.25 -2.45 3.50
CA GLY A 193 37.45 -1.00 3.48
C GLY A 193 36.22 -0.16 3.87
N TYR A 194 35.12 -0.78 4.28
CA TYR A 194 33.87 -0.07 4.61
C TYR A 194 34.01 0.73 5.92
N LYS A 195 34.78 0.22 6.89
CA LYS A 195 35.10 0.97 8.13
C LYS A 195 35.92 2.22 7.83
N GLU A 196 36.91 2.13 6.94
CA GLU A 196 37.67 3.30 6.49
C GLU A 196 36.79 4.30 5.71
N GLU A 197 35.87 3.82 4.86
CA GLU A 197 34.90 4.69 4.18
C GLU A 197 34.01 5.43 5.18
N GLN A 198 33.51 4.74 6.22
CA GLN A 198 32.71 5.34 7.29
C GLN A 198 33.50 6.43 8.02
N ILE A 199 34.72 6.13 8.47
CA ILE A 199 35.62 7.11 9.10
C ILE A 199 35.86 8.32 8.18
N ALA A 200 36.06 8.09 6.88
CA ALA A 200 36.23 9.17 5.92
C ALA A 200 34.97 10.04 5.80
N ARG A 201 33.79 9.43 5.71
CA ARG A 201 32.50 10.14 5.65
C ARG A 201 32.26 10.97 6.92
N ASP A 202 32.66 10.47 8.07
CA ASP A 202 32.56 11.19 9.35
C ASP A 202 33.56 12.35 9.42
N PHE A 203 34.81 12.10 9.01
CA PHE A 203 35.84 13.13 8.92
C PHE A 203 35.42 14.30 8.01
N PHE A 204 34.78 13.99 6.87
CA PHE A 204 34.25 15.01 5.97
C PHE A 204 32.89 15.58 6.38
N GLY A 205 32.28 15.07 7.45
CA GLY A 205 30.99 15.55 7.97
C GLY A 205 29.80 15.24 7.05
N PHE A 206 29.87 14.15 6.28
CA PHE A 206 28.75 13.69 5.46
C PHE A 206 27.69 12.92 6.25
N ARG A 207 28.01 12.51 7.49
CA ARG A 207 27.03 12.00 8.46
C ARG A 207 26.52 13.12 9.37
N GLY A 208 25.23 13.04 9.70
CA GLY A 208 24.59 13.91 10.69
C GLY A 208 25.00 13.55 12.12
N VAL A 209 24.19 13.94 13.10
CA VAL A 209 24.41 13.54 14.50
C VAL A 209 24.09 12.06 14.65
N GLU A 210 25.07 11.24 15.01
CA GLU A 210 24.88 9.82 15.31
C GLU A 210 24.25 9.62 16.70
N LYS A 211 23.53 8.50 16.87
CA LYS A 211 23.24 7.95 18.20
C LYS A 211 24.58 7.49 18.78
N ASP A 212 24.77 7.56 20.10
CA ASP A 212 25.93 6.91 20.73
C ASP A 212 25.83 5.39 20.46
N VAL A 213 26.76 4.87 19.65
CA VAL A 213 26.82 3.45 19.28
C VAL A 213 27.89 2.77 20.15
N ASP A 214 27.54 1.68 20.81
CA ASP A 214 28.53 0.88 21.53
C ASP A 214 29.22 -0.04 20.52
N SER A 215 30.39 0.36 20.03
CA SER A 215 31.12 -0.40 19.00
C SER A 215 31.51 -1.82 19.42
N GLU A 216 31.42 -2.18 20.71
CA GLU A 216 31.62 -3.57 21.15
C GLU A 216 30.36 -4.43 20.94
N GLN A 217 29.18 -3.82 20.89
CA GLN A 217 27.88 -4.49 20.81
C GLN A 217 27.17 -4.28 19.47
N ASP A 218 27.45 -3.17 18.79
CA ASP A 218 26.76 -2.69 17.61
C ASP A 218 27.73 -2.56 16.42
N LEU A 219 27.27 -2.97 15.24
CA LEU A 219 28.03 -2.90 14.00
C LEU A 219 27.11 -2.47 12.86
N GLU A 220 27.51 -1.42 12.13
CA GLU A 220 26.94 -1.10 10.83
C GLU A 220 27.79 -1.75 9.73
N PHE A 221 27.16 -2.55 8.87
CA PHE A 221 27.82 -3.19 7.74
C PHE A 221 26.86 -3.22 6.54
N LEU A 222 27.29 -2.68 5.39
CA LEU A 222 26.47 -2.58 4.18
C LEU A 222 25.09 -1.95 4.43
N GLU A 223 25.05 -0.84 5.17
CA GLU A 223 23.82 -0.10 5.53
C GLU A 223 22.83 -0.88 6.42
N HIS A 224 23.26 -2.02 6.98
CA HIS A 224 22.48 -2.81 7.93
C HIS A 224 23.09 -2.75 9.33
N ASN A 225 22.22 -2.72 10.34
CA ASN A 225 22.61 -2.74 11.74
C ASN A 225 22.64 -4.19 12.27
N PHE A 226 23.71 -4.54 12.95
CA PHE A 226 23.93 -5.83 13.59
C PHE A 226 24.26 -5.61 15.07
N VAL A 227 23.66 -6.44 15.94
CA VAL A 227 23.86 -6.39 17.39
C VAL A 227 24.21 -7.77 17.89
N ARG A 228 25.19 -7.87 18.79
CA ARG A 228 25.54 -9.13 19.46
C ARG A 228 24.35 -9.68 20.24
N SER A 229 24.11 -10.98 20.12
CA SER A 229 23.02 -11.69 20.79
C SER A 229 23.31 -13.18 20.94
N ASP A 230 22.63 -13.86 21.87
CA ASP A 230 22.72 -15.31 22.05
C ASP A 230 21.95 -16.13 21.00
N HIS A 231 21.16 -15.45 20.15
CA HIS A 231 20.34 -16.03 19.10
C HIS A 231 20.43 -15.22 17.79
N PHE A 232 19.94 -15.83 16.70
CA PHE A 232 19.72 -15.12 15.45
C PHE A 232 18.30 -14.57 15.41
N GLY A 233 18.14 -13.31 14.99
CA GLY A 233 16.84 -12.68 14.89
C GLY A 233 16.89 -11.38 14.10
N VAL A 234 15.71 -10.90 13.71
CA VAL A 234 15.55 -9.57 13.13
C VAL A 234 14.46 -8.87 13.92
N HIS A 235 14.76 -7.67 14.38
CA HIS A 235 13.82 -6.80 15.05
C HIS A 235 13.52 -5.59 14.16
N THR A 236 12.26 -5.16 14.13
CA THR A 236 11.84 -3.96 13.40
C THR A 236 11.19 -2.98 14.37
N GLU A 237 11.60 -1.72 14.29
CA GLU A 237 11.04 -0.64 15.10
C GLU A 237 10.62 0.52 14.20
N MET A 238 9.41 1.04 14.42
CA MET A 238 8.92 2.20 13.67
C MET A 238 9.63 3.48 14.05
N ASN A 239 9.83 4.37 13.08
CA ASN A 239 10.44 5.67 13.35
C ASN A 239 9.53 6.57 14.21
N THR A 240 10.05 7.00 15.37
CA THR A 240 9.30 7.79 16.36
C THR A 240 8.84 9.15 15.83
N SER A 241 9.60 9.77 14.91
CA SER A 241 9.21 11.06 14.31
C SER A 241 8.03 10.90 13.36
N ASP A 242 8.00 9.81 12.60
CA ASP A 242 6.88 9.49 11.71
C ASP A 242 5.63 9.18 12.54
N GLN A 243 5.73 8.32 13.56
CA GLN A 243 4.64 8.04 14.50
C GLN A 243 4.08 9.32 15.13
N SER A 244 4.94 10.20 15.64
CA SER A 244 4.51 11.43 16.29
C SER A 244 3.79 12.38 15.33
N GLY A 245 4.30 12.49 14.10
CA GLY A 245 3.69 13.29 13.04
C GLY A 245 2.33 12.74 12.60
N ILE A 246 2.21 11.42 12.46
CA ILE A 246 0.96 10.73 12.12
C ILE A 246 -0.07 10.90 13.25
N ALA A 247 0.33 10.70 14.51
CA ALA A 247 -0.57 10.86 15.67
C ALA A 247 -1.14 12.28 15.77
N LYS A 248 -0.33 13.31 15.45
CA LYS A 248 -0.80 14.70 15.38
C LYS A 248 -1.99 14.85 14.44
N TRP A 249 -1.91 14.25 13.25
CA TRP A 249 -2.93 14.36 12.23
C TRP A 249 -4.15 13.45 12.49
N ILE A 250 -3.97 12.27 13.08
CA ILE A 250 -5.09 11.42 13.54
C ILE A 250 -5.94 12.19 14.57
N ARG A 251 -5.32 12.80 15.59
CA ARG A 251 -6.03 13.62 16.59
C ARG A 251 -6.76 14.82 15.98
N GLY A 252 -6.26 15.36 14.87
CA GLY A 252 -6.90 16.43 14.12
C GLY A 252 -8.11 15.94 13.33
N ALA A 253 -7.97 14.78 12.67
CA ALA A 253 -9.01 14.14 11.89
C ALA A 253 -10.24 13.83 12.75
N GLN A 254 -10.05 13.20 13.91
CA GLN A 254 -11.12 12.83 14.86
C GLN A 254 -11.99 14.00 15.34
N LYS A 255 -11.48 15.24 15.28
CA LYS A 255 -12.25 16.43 15.66
C LYS A 255 -13.17 16.94 14.55
N GLN A 256 -12.97 16.46 13.33
CA GLN A 256 -13.59 16.97 12.13
C GLN A 256 -14.29 15.89 11.30
N SER A 257 -14.26 14.63 11.72
CA SER A 257 -14.92 13.50 11.05
C SER A 257 -15.62 12.61 12.06
N ASP A 258 -16.66 11.91 11.60
CA ASP A 258 -17.36 10.90 12.38
C ASP A 258 -16.61 9.56 12.36
N TRP A 259 -15.85 9.30 11.29
CA TRP A 259 -15.09 8.07 11.07
C TRP A 259 -13.68 8.34 10.56
N VAL A 260 -12.70 7.52 10.94
CA VAL A 260 -11.30 7.64 10.47
C VAL A 260 -10.81 6.31 9.91
N VAL A 261 -10.40 6.30 8.64
CA VAL A 261 -9.81 5.16 7.94
C VAL A 261 -8.33 5.43 7.68
N TYR A 262 -7.46 4.49 8.04
CA TYR A 262 -6.02 4.59 7.80
C TYR A 262 -5.53 3.50 6.83
N GLY A 263 -5.04 3.90 5.67
CA GLY A 263 -4.44 3.02 4.65
C GLY A 263 -2.93 2.89 4.79
N VAL A 264 -2.37 1.71 4.52
CA VAL A 264 -0.90 1.54 4.43
C VAL A 264 -0.52 0.65 3.26
N HIS A 265 0.37 1.16 2.42
CA HIS A 265 1.01 0.38 1.37
C HIS A 265 2.37 -0.17 1.84
N CYS A 266 2.50 -1.50 1.92
CA CYS A 266 3.62 -2.22 2.54
C CYS A 266 3.93 -3.54 1.80
N HIS A 267 5.05 -3.61 1.09
CA HIS A 267 5.52 -4.84 0.45
C HIS A 267 6.35 -5.74 1.39
N GLU A 268 6.86 -5.19 2.49
CA GLU A 268 7.58 -5.94 3.51
C GLU A 268 6.72 -7.13 4.00
N SER A 269 7.35 -8.28 4.23
CA SER A 269 6.71 -9.57 4.49
C SER A 269 7.46 -10.37 5.55
N GLY A 270 6.79 -11.33 6.19
CA GLY A 270 7.38 -12.14 7.26
C GLY A 270 7.66 -11.32 8.52
N SER A 271 7.89 -11.99 9.65
CA SER A 271 8.12 -11.30 10.94
C SER A 271 9.32 -10.35 10.93
N THR A 272 10.19 -10.46 9.93
CA THR A 272 11.45 -9.73 9.76
C THR A 272 11.35 -8.53 8.82
N GLY A 273 10.28 -8.39 8.03
CA GLY A 273 10.16 -7.30 7.04
C GLY A 273 10.78 -7.59 5.67
N ASP A 274 11.09 -8.84 5.36
CA ASP A 274 11.67 -9.25 4.08
C ASP A 274 10.86 -8.76 2.87
N PHE A 275 11.54 -8.16 1.90
CA PHE A 275 10.93 -7.77 0.63
C PHE A 275 10.67 -9.00 -0.24
N HIS A 276 9.40 -9.33 -0.51
CA HIS A 276 9.00 -10.53 -1.26
C HIS A 276 9.57 -11.86 -0.73
N GLY A 277 9.68 -12.01 0.60
CA GLY A 277 10.11 -13.25 1.25
C GLY A 277 9.21 -14.46 0.94
N LEU A 278 9.73 -15.67 1.22
CA LEU A 278 9.01 -16.94 1.00
C LEU A 278 7.73 -17.06 1.86
N SER A 279 7.71 -16.43 3.05
CA SER A 279 6.51 -16.27 3.86
C SER A 279 5.68 -15.09 3.34
N ARG A 280 4.97 -15.32 2.24
CA ARG A 280 4.18 -14.28 1.59
C ARG A 280 3.02 -13.79 2.46
N ILE A 281 2.42 -14.68 3.26
CA ILE A 281 1.14 -14.42 3.92
C ILE A 281 1.22 -13.66 5.25
N SER A 282 2.36 -13.68 5.94
CA SER A 282 2.50 -13.01 7.23
C SER A 282 2.89 -11.54 7.02
N PRO A 283 2.13 -10.57 7.56
CA PRO A 283 2.60 -9.18 7.62
C PRO A 283 3.81 -9.05 8.54
N PRO A 284 4.65 -8.02 8.34
CA PRO A 284 5.78 -7.75 9.20
C PRO A 284 5.34 -7.19 10.55
N GLN A 285 6.16 -7.42 11.57
CA GLN A 285 5.80 -7.09 12.95
C GLN A 285 5.54 -5.59 13.11
N PHE A 286 6.37 -4.72 12.54
CA PHE A 286 6.14 -3.27 12.59
C PHE A 286 4.79 -2.86 11.99
N LEU A 287 4.29 -3.56 10.97
CA LEU A 287 2.98 -3.26 10.35
C LEU A 287 1.84 -3.69 11.27
N VAL A 288 1.96 -4.85 11.92
CA VAL A 288 1.02 -5.32 12.95
C VAL A 288 0.95 -4.32 14.10
N ASP A 289 2.11 -3.89 14.59
CA ASP A 289 2.20 -2.92 15.68
C ASP A 289 1.66 -1.56 15.26
N PHE A 290 1.97 -1.09 14.05
CA PHE A 290 1.45 0.15 13.51
C PHE A 290 -0.08 0.11 13.35
N ALA A 291 -0.62 -0.97 12.79
CA ALA A 291 -2.06 -1.11 12.57
C ALA A 291 -2.83 -1.01 13.89
N ARG A 292 -2.44 -1.80 14.90
CA ARG A 292 -3.03 -1.72 16.24
C ARG A 292 -2.84 -0.36 16.88
N TRP A 293 -1.65 0.24 16.72
CA TRP A 293 -1.36 1.57 17.23
C TRP A 293 -2.26 2.65 16.60
N THR A 294 -2.57 2.60 15.30
CA THR A 294 -3.49 3.57 14.68
C THR A 294 -4.91 3.46 15.25
N ILE A 295 -5.40 2.23 15.48
CA ILE A 295 -6.67 2.00 16.17
C ILE A 295 -6.62 2.56 17.60
N ASP A 296 -5.50 2.42 18.31
CA ASP A 296 -5.30 2.99 19.64
C ASP A 296 -5.24 4.53 19.64
N GLN A 297 -4.77 5.15 18.55
CA GLN A 297 -4.90 6.59 18.34
C GLN A 297 -6.34 7.00 17.97
N GLY A 298 -7.22 6.03 17.71
CA GLY A 298 -8.65 6.16 17.47
C GLY A 298 -9.03 6.28 16.00
N CYS A 299 -8.30 5.58 15.12
CA CYS A 299 -8.82 5.16 13.82
C CYS A 299 -9.92 4.09 14.00
N ASP A 300 -10.92 4.11 13.11
CA ASP A 300 -12.01 3.14 13.09
C ASP A 300 -11.73 1.93 12.22
N MET A 301 -10.74 2.04 11.32
CA MET A 301 -10.38 0.97 10.38
C MET A 301 -8.93 1.14 9.92
N PHE A 302 -8.25 0.01 9.72
CA PHE A 302 -6.96 -0.06 9.06
C PHE A 302 -7.04 -0.90 7.78
N VAL A 303 -6.48 -0.40 6.68
CA VAL A 303 -6.53 -1.06 5.37
C VAL A 303 -5.12 -1.19 4.77
N GLY A 304 -4.63 -2.41 4.66
CA GLY A 304 -3.35 -2.74 4.06
C GLY A 304 -3.42 -2.96 2.55
N HIS A 305 -2.34 -2.58 1.87
CA HIS A 305 -2.14 -2.58 0.42
C HIS A 305 -0.70 -2.95 0.06
N GLY A 306 -0.43 -3.31 -1.18
CA GLY A 306 0.93 -3.47 -1.72
C GLY A 306 1.42 -4.90 -1.96
N PRO A 307 1.21 -5.91 -1.09
CA PRO A 307 1.66 -7.26 -1.39
C PRO A 307 1.07 -7.86 -2.67
N HIS A 308 -0.01 -7.27 -3.21
CA HIS A 308 -0.79 -7.73 -4.37
C HIS A 308 -1.51 -9.06 -4.18
N PHE A 309 -1.58 -9.57 -2.94
CA PHE A 309 -2.35 -10.75 -2.57
C PHE A 309 -2.96 -10.57 -1.18
N LEU A 310 -3.92 -11.41 -0.83
CA LEU A 310 -4.63 -11.36 0.44
C LEU A 310 -3.76 -11.77 1.64
N ARG A 311 -3.81 -10.96 2.70
CA ARG A 311 -3.29 -11.30 4.03
C ARG A 311 -4.45 -11.34 5.05
N GLY A 312 -4.15 -11.79 6.26
CA GLY A 312 -5.12 -11.97 7.33
C GLY A 312 -5.95 -10.72 7.67
N ILE A 313 -7.10 -10.97 8.27
CA ILE A 313 -7.97 -9.95 8.85
C ILE A 313 -7.95 -10.12 10.37
N GLU A 314 -7.82 -9.02 11.10
CA GLU A 314 -7.90 -8.96 12.56
C GLU A 314 -9.04 -8.03 12.99
N ILE A 315 -9.78 -8.43 14.02
CA ILE A 315 -10.72 -7.55 14.73
C ILE A 315 -10.06 -7.11 16.03
N TYR A 316 -9.49 -5.92 16.03
CA TYR A 316 -8.77 -5.36 17.17
C TYR A 316 -9.64 -4.31 17.87
N LYS A 317 -10.01 -4.56 19.13
CA LYS A 317 -10.89 -3.66 19.92
C LYS A 317 -12.21 -3.32 19.21
N GLY A 318 -12.78 -4.29 18.49
CA GLY A 318 -14.03 -4.13 17.73
C GLY A 318 -13.88 -3.32 16.43
N LYS A 319 -12.65 -3.03 15.99
CA LYS A 319 -12.34 -2.32 14.75
C LYS A 319 -11.60 -3.25 13.78
N PRO A 320 -11.88 -3.19 12.46
CA PRO A 320 -11.28 -4.10 11.51
C PRO A 320 -9.89 -3.62 11.07
N ILE A 321 -8.96 -4.58 11.00
CA ILE A 321 -7.62 -4.42 10.43
C ILE A 321 -7.51 -5.42 9.28
N PHE A 322 -7.41 -4.92 8.05
CA PHE A 322 -7.10 -5.72 6.88
C PHE A 322 -5.59 -5.62 6.62
N TYR A 323 -4.83 -6.71 6.73
CA TYR A 323 -3.37 -6.63 6.49
C TYR A 323 -2.99 -6.57 5.00
N SER A 324 -3.90 -7.00 4.11
CA SER A 324 -3.86 -6.76 2.67
C SER A 324 -5.16 -7.22 2.03
N LEU A 325 -5.78 -6.38 1.21
CA LEU A 325 -6.95 -6.73 0.40
C LEU A 325 -6.60 -7.26 -1.00
N GLY A 326 -5.30 -7.38 -1.32
CA GLY A 326 -4.83 -7.78 -2.64
C GLY A 326 -5.01 -6.68 -3.68
N ASN A 327 -5.30 -7.05 -4.93
CA ASN A 327 -5.54 -6.10 -6.01
C ASN A 327 -7.05 -5.86 -6.18
N PHE A 328 -7.46 -4.62 -6.37
CA PHE A 328 -8.82 -4.28 -6.82
C PHE A 328 -8.90 -4.20 -8.35
N ILE A 329 -7.93 -3.55 -9.00
CA ILE A 329 -7.79 -3.49 -10.46
C ILE A 329 -6.32 -3.76 -10.75
N PHE A 330 -6.01 -4.68 -11.67
CA PHE A 330 -4.62 -5.09 -11.92
C PHE A 330 -4.25 -5.09 -13.40
N GLN A 331 -3.95 -3.91 -13.93
CA GLN A 331 -3.67 -3.68 -15.36
C GLN A 331 -2.22 -3.24 -15.63
N ASN A 332 -1.29 -3.63 -14.75
CA ASN A 332 0.13 -3.29 -14.85
C ASN A 332 0.82 -3.83 -16.13
N GLU A 333 0.18 -4.74 -16.86
CA GLU A 333 0.62 -5.26 -18.16
C GLU A 333 0.03 -4.52 -19.36
N SER A 334 -0.48 -3.30 -19.16
CA SER A 334 -1.01 -2.47 -20.24
C SER A 334 -0.65 -0.99 -20.09
N VAL A 335 0.50 -0.72 -19.48
CA VAL A 335 1.11 0.63 -19.44
C VAL A 335 1.50 1.04 -20.85
N LEU A 336 1.12 2.26 -21.25
CA LEU A 336 1.19 2.69 -22.65
C LEU A 336 2.62 2.96 -23.12
N TRP A 337 3.43 3.67 -22.34
CA TRP A 337 4.83 3.96 -22.64
C TRP A 337 5.70 3.79 -21.40
N LEU A 338 6.91 3.28 -21.62
CA LEU A 338 7.92 3.04 -20.59
C LEU A 338 9.24 3.68 -21.02
N PRO A 339 10.13 4.03 -20.07
CA PRO A 339 11.44 4.58 -20.41
C PRO A 339 12.39 3.52 -20.97
N ASP A 340 13.38 3.94 -21.75
CA ASP A 340 14.42 3.09 -22.37
C ASP A 340 15.10 2.13 -21.36
N GLU A 341 15.33 2.59 -20.13
CA GLU A 341 15.88 1.75 -19.07
C GLU A 341 15.06 0.48 -18.80
N ALA A 342 13.72 0.59 -18.86
CA ALA A 342 12.84 -0.56 -18.69
C ALA A 342 13.12 -1.62 -19.77
N TYR A 343 13.27 -1.20 -21.03
CA TYR A 343 13.56 -2.08 -22.16
C TYR A 343 14.94 -2.74 -22.01
N ARG A 344 15.98 -1.95 -21.68
CA ARG A 344 17.36 -2.47 -21.53
C ARG A 344 17.48 -3.55 -20.45
N ARG A 345 16.68 -3.48 -19.37
CA ARG A 345 16.63 -4.52 -18.32
C ARG A 345 16.27 -5.90 -18.88
N PHE A 346 15.49 -5.95 -19.97
CA PHE A 346 15.08 -7.17 -20.65
C PHE A 346 15.78 -7.36 -22.00
N GLN A 347 16.89 -6.67 -22.25
CA GLN A 347 17.65 -6.73 -23.50
C GLN A 347 16.83 -6.33 -24.73
N LEU A 348 15.83 -5.46 -24.53
CA LEU A 348 15.05 -4.84 -25.59
C LEU A 348 15.62 -3.46 -25.92
N ASP A 349 15.29 -2.97 -27.11
CA ASP A 349 15.75 -1.68 -27.65
C ASP A 349 14.59 -0.90 -28.30
N HIS A 350 14.92 0.24 -28.94
CA HIS A 350 13.94 1.12 -29.59
C HIS A 350 13.16 0.49 -30.77
N ASN A 351 13.53 -0.71 -31.23
CA ASN A 351 12.76 -1.45 -32.23
C ASN A 351 11.60 -2.23 -31.62
N HIS A 352 11.54 -2.34 -30.29
CA HIS A 352 10.51 -3.05 -29.55
C HIS A 352 9.45 -2.09 -29.04
N THR A 353 8.20 -2.57 -29.03
CA THR A 353 7.05 -1.82 -28.55
C THR A 353 6.83 -2.05 -27.05
N PRO A 354 6.00 -1.22 -26.38
CA PRO A 354 5.53 -1.50 -25.03
C PRO A 354 4.91 -2.90 -24.89
N GLY A 355 4.21 -3.39 -25.91
CA GLY A 355 3.65 -4.74 -25.92
C GLY A 355 4.73 -5.84 -25.83
N ASP A 356 5.81 -5.69 -26.62
CA ASP A 356 6.95 -6.63 -26.60
C ASP A 356 7.63 -6.63 -25.22
N TYR A 357 7.78 -5.46 -24.60
CA TYR A 357 8.30 -5.34 -23.23
C TYR A 357 7.42 -6.07 -22.21
N LEU A 358 6.10 -5.83 -22.22
CA LEU A 358 5.19 -6.40 -21.23
C LEU A 358 5.04 -7.92 -21.39
N ASP A 359 5.01 -8.41 -22.64
CA ASP A 359 5.02 -9.84 -22.94
C ASP A 359 6.34 -10.49 -22.50
N THR A 360 7.49 -9.86 -22.81
CA THR A 360 8.80 -10.34 -22.37
C THR A 360 8.90 -10.37 -20.85
N ARG A 361 8.45 -9.33 -20.15
CA ARG A 361 8.47 -9.25 -18.67
C ARG A 361 7.72 -10.41 -18.04
N SER A 362 6.51 -10.70 -18.53
CA SER A 362 5.67 -11.80 -18.06
C SER A 362 6.08 -13.18 -18.63
N GLY A 363 6.96 -13.20 -19.63
CA GLY A 363 7.33 -14.43 -20.36
C GLY A 363 6.11 -15.08 -21.02
N GLY A 364 5.23 -14.30 -21.64
CA GLY A 364 3.96 -14.79 -22.18
C GLY A 364 3.00 -15.33 -21.11
N GLY A 365 3.12 -14.85 -19.87
CA GLY A 365 2.37 -15.33 -18.71
C GLY A 365 2.98 -16.50 -17.93
N SER A 366 4.20 -16.93 -18.28
CA SER A 366 4.88 -18.04 -17.59
C SER A 366 5.69 -17.63 -16.35
N ARG A 367 5.87 -16.32 -16.10
CA ARG A 367 6.58 -15.80 -14.91
C ARG A 367 5.95 -14.50 -14.37
N ALA A 368 6.53 -14.00 -13.27
CA ALA A 368 6.06 -12.81 -12.54
C ALA A 368 4.59 -12.96 -12.08
N PHE A 369 3.85 -11.85 -11.97
CA PHE A 369 2.47 -11.88 -11.47
C PHE A 369 1.52 -12.71 -12.33
N ALA A 370 1.75 -12.77 -13.64
CA ALA A 370 0.88 -13.49 -14.56
C ALA A 370 0.91 -15.03 -14.40
N ALA A 371 1.92 -15.57 -13.69
CA ALA A 371 2.14 -17.00 -13.53
C ALA A 371 1.47 -17.61 -12.30
N ASP A 372 0.94 -16.79 -11.39
CA ASP A 372 0.45 -17.24 -10.09
C ASP A 372 -0.97 -16.67 -9.85
N PRO A 373 -2.00 -17.52 -9.65
CA PRO A 373 -3.37 -17.06 -9.46
C PRO A 373 -3.55 -16.18 -8.22
N VAL A 374 -2.64 -16.24 -7.25
CA VAL A 374 -2.75 -15.50 -5.98
C VAL A 374 -2.83 -13.98 -6.17
N PHE A 375 -2.28 -13.45 -7.27
CA PHE A 375 -2.30 -12.02 -7.60
C PHE A 375 -3.57 -11.57 -8.33
N TRP A 376 -4.40 -12.49 -8.78
CA TRP A 376 -5.58 -12.24 -9.62
C TRP A 376 -6.90 -12.51 -8.89
N GLN A 377 -6.80 -12.94 -7.63
CA GLN A 377 -7.91 -13.24 -6.76
C GLN A 377 -7.80 -12.37 -5.50
N SER A 378 -8.85 -11.64 -5.18
CA SER A 378 -8.85 -10.66 -4.09
C SER A 378 -10.26 -10.48 -3.54
N VAL A 379 -10.46 -9.56 -2.60
CA VAL A 379 -11.80 -9.26 -2.06
C VAL A 379 -12.03 -7.76 -2.01
N VAL A 380 -13.28 -7.35 -2.21
CA VAL A 380 -13.79 -6.06 -1.72
C VAL A 380 -14.50 -6.33 -0.39
N ALA A 381 -14.17 -5.58 0.64
CA ALA A 381 -14.81 -5.70 1.96
C ALA A 381 -15.75 -4.52 2.19
N VAL A 382 -16.99 -4.80 2.62
CA VAL A 382 -17.97 -3.79 3.02
C VAL A 382 -18.14 -3.89 4.53
N CYS A 383 -17.65 -2.89 5.25
CA CYS A 383 -17.77 -2.80 6.70
C CYS A 383 -19.03 -2.02 7.06
N ASN A 384 -19.97 -2.66 7.74
CA ASN A 384 -21.22 -2.05 8.17
C ASN A 384 -21.13 -1.70 9.65
N TYR A 385 -21.52 -0.49 9.99
CA TYR A 385 -21.59 0.01 11.36
C TYR A 385 -23.03 0.34 11.71
N GLU A 386 -23.41 -0.01 12.93
CA GLU A 386 -24.70 0.33 13.52
C GLU A 386 -24.48 0.96 14.89
N SER A 387 -25.07 2.14 15.12
CA SER A 387 -24.92 2.88 16.38
C SER A 387 -23.47 3.04 16.83
N GLY A 388 -22.56 3.30 15.88
CA GLY A 388 -21.13 3.53 16.14
C GLY A 388 -20.28 2.26 16.28
N SER A 389 -20.90 1.08 16.27
CA SER A 389 -20.21 -0.20 16.44
C SER A 389 -20.18 -0.98 15.13
N LEU A 390 -19.07 -1.65 14.84
CA LEU A 390 -18.97 -2.53 13.67
C LEU A 390 -19.95 -3.70 13.87
N SER A 391 -20.91 -3.87 12.96
CA SER A 391 -21.97 -4.89 13.05
C SER A 391 -21.68 -6.11 12.17
N SER A 392 -21.10 -5.90 10.99
CA SER A 392 -20.69 -6.96 10.09
C SER A 392 -19.61 -6.50 9.12
N ILE A 393 -18.88 -7.46 8.55
CA ILE A 393 -18.06 -7.25 7.36
C ILE A 393 -18.50 -8.25 6.30
N ASP A 394 -19.03 -7.74 5.19
CA ASP A 394 -19.33 -8.55 4.00
C ASP A 394 -18.11 -8.59 3.09
N LEU A 395 -17.67 -9.79 2.73
CA LEU A 395 -16.52 -10.04 1.87
C LEU A 395 -17.01 -10.50 0.51
N HIS A 396 -16.68 -9.73 -0.52
CA HIS A 396 -17.04 -9.98 -1.91
C HIS A 396 -15.78 -10.38 -2.70
N PRO A 397 -15.55 -11.68 -2.93
CA PRO A 397 -14.44 -12.15 -3.75
C PRO A 397 -14.53 -11.59 -5.16
N ILE A 398 -13.38 -11.17 -5.69
CA ILE A 398 -13.23 -10.66 -7.06
C ILE A 398 -12.19 -11.48 -7.82
N ASP A 399 -12.50 -11.73 -9.10
CA ASP A 399 -11.59 -12.32 -10.08
C ASP A 399 -11.16 -11.24 -11.07
N MET A 400 -9.88 -11.21 -11.41
CA MET A 400 -9.29 -10.32 -12.40
C MET A 400 -8.85 -11.07 -13.67
N GLY A 401 -9.30 -12.30 -13.88
CA GLY A 401 -9.12 -13.03 -15.13
C GLY A 401 -7.74 -13.66 -15.26
N TYR A 402 -7.30 -14.42 -14.24
CA TYR A 402 -6.08 -15.22 -14.32
C TYR A 402 -6.03 -16.06 -15.61
N GLN A 403 -4.85 -16.14 -16.24
CA GLN A 403 -4.60 -16.81 -17.54
C GLN A 403 -5.38 -16.27 -18.75
N ARG A 404 -6.18 -15.21 -18.60
CA ARG A 404 -6.76 -14.54 -19.77
C ARG A 404 -5.69 -13.72 -20.50
N PRO A 405 -5.86 -13.44 -21.80
CA PRO A 405 -4.98 -12.53 -22.54
C PRO A 405 -4.94 -11.14 -21.89
N ILE A 406 -3.83 -10.40 -22.05
CA ILE A 406 -3.64 -9.03 -21.54
C ILE A 406 -4.86 -8.11 -21.81
N PRO A 407 -5.47 -8.09 -23.01
CA PRO A 407 -6.64 -7.26 -23.27
C PRO A 407 -7.90 -7.64 -22.48
N GLN A 408 -7.94 -8.82 -21.85
CA GLN A 408 -9.11 -9.38 -21.17
C GLN A 408 -8.93 -9.54 -19.65
N ARG A 409 -7.70 -9.51 -19.12
CA ARG A 409 -7.43 -9.59 -17.67
C ARG A 409 -7.24 -8.23 -17.01
N GLY A 410 -7.30 -8.19 -15.68
CA GLY A 410 -7.00 -7.02 -14.86
C GLY A 410 -8.19 -6.13 -14.51
N ARG A 411 -9.38 -6.40 -15.07
CA ARG A 411 -10.62 -5.76 -14.62
C ARG A 411 -11.28 -6.68 -13.59
N PRO A 412 -11.72 -6.17 -12.42
CA PRO A 412 -12.39 -7.00 -11.43
C PRO A 412 -13.80 -7.34 -11.88
N VAL A 413 -14.22 -8.57 -11.61
CA VAL A 413 -15.62 -9.01 -11.61
C VAL A 413 -15.88 -9.78 -10.32
N LEU A 414 -17.13 -9.86 -9.83
CA LEU A 414 -17.42 -10.77 -8.72
C LEU A 414 -17.03 -12.19 -9.10
N ALA A 415 -16.18 -12.82 -8.29
CA ALA A 415 -15.85 -14.21 -8.46
C ALA A 415 -17.06 -15.08 -8.11
N LYS A 416 -17.19 -16.24 -8.78
CA LYS A 416 -18.26 -17.21 -8.55
C LYS A 416 -17.70 -18.62 -8.41
N GLY A 417 -18.44 -19.50 -7.75
CA GLY A 417 -18.17 -20.93 -7.70
C GLY A 417 -16.86 -21.30 -7.01
N GLN A 418 -15.95 -21.94 -7.75
CA GLN A 418 -14.69 -22.43 -7.17
C GLN A 418 -13.76 -21.28 -6.78
N ILE A 419 -13.60 -20.27 -7.63
CA ILE A 419 -12.71 -19.15 -7.40
C ILE A 419 -13.11 -18.41 -6.11
N ALA A 420 -14.38 -18.04 -5.98
CA ALA A 420 -14.88 -17.35 -4.78
C ALA A 420 -14.62 -18.16 -3.49
N ARG A 421 -14.88 -19.47 -3.51
CA ARG A 421 -14.68 -20.34 -2.35
C ARG A 421 -13.20 -20.53 -2.00
N GLU A 422 -12.32 -20.64 -2.99
CA GLU A 422 -10.88 -20.74 -2.76
C GLU A 422 -10.31 -19.44 -2.19
N THR A 423 -10.72 -18.29 -2.73
CA THR A 423 -10.33 -16.97 -2.22
C THR A 423 -10.77 -16.77 -0.76
N LEU A 424 -12.01 -17.14 -0.42
CA LEU A 424 -12.51 -17.02 0.96
C LEU A 424 -11.86 -18.02 1.93
N LYS A 425 -11.58 -19.25 1.48
CA LYS A 425 -10.85 -20.25 2.29
C LYS A 425 -9.42 -19.81 2.57
N TRP A 426 -8.73 -19.28 1.56
CA TRP A 426 -7.42 -18.67 1.75
C TRP A 426 -7.50 -17.59 2.84
N LEU A 427 -8.48 -16.70 2.75
CA LEU A 427 -8.68 -15.63 3.72
C LEU A 427 -9.00 -16.15 5.13
N GLN A 428 -9.76 -17.24 5.27
CA GLN A 428 -9.97 -17.93 6.56
C GLN A 428 -8.65 -18.42 7.14
N GLU A 429 -7.82 -19.09 6.33
CA GLU A 429 -6.53 -19.65 6.76
C GLU A 429 -5.58 -18.54 7.23
N VAL A 430 -5.39 -17.48 6.43
CA VAL A 430 -4.47 -16.39 6.78
C VAL A 430 -4.99 -15.50 7.91
N SER A 431 -6.29 -15.54 8.22
CA SER A 431 -6.89 -14.81 9.35
C SER A 431 -6.90 -15.60 10.67
N THR A 432 -6.64 -16.91 10.61
CA THR A 432 -6.61 -17.80 11.80
C THR A 432 -5.68 -17.32 12.92
N PRO A 433 -4.45 -16.83 12.64
CA PRO A 433 -3.55 -16.34 13.69
C PRO A 433 -4.10 -15.15 14.50
N TYR A 434 -5.09 -14.42 13.95
CA TYR A 434 -5.72 -13.27 14.58
C TYR A 434 -7.07 -13.60 15.25
N GLY A 435 -7.50 -14.86 15.18
CA GLY A 435 -8.75 -15.32 15.79
C GLY A 435 -10.03 -14.91 15.03
N THR A 436 -9.92 -14.31 13.84
CA THR A 436 -11.06 -13.90 13.04
C THR A 436 -11.72 -15.11 12.37
N GLN A 437 -13.03 -15.25 12.53
CA GLN A 437 -13.83 -16.27 11.86
C GLN A 437 -14.57 -15.65 10.67
N ILE A 438 -14.55 -16.35 9.53
CA ILE A 438 -15.26 -15.94 8.32
C ILE A 438 -16.28 -17.02 7.98
N ASP A 439 -17.56 -16.69 7.98
CA ASP A 439 -18.63 -17.56 7.53
C ASP A 439 -18.75 -17.47 6.01
N ILE A 440 -18.68 -18.60 5.31
CA ILE A 440 -18.79 -18.66 3.84
C ILE A 440 -20.20 -19.11 3.46
N ALA A 441 -20.93 -18.24 2.76
CA ALA A 441 -22.25 -18.51 2.24
C ALA A 441 -22.25 -18.35 0.71
N GLY A 442 -22.17 -19.48 -0.01
CA GLY A 442 -22.09 -19.48 -1.47
C GLY A 442 -20.80 -18.83 -1.96
N ASP A 443 -20.94 -17.71 -2.67
CA ASP A 443 -19.85 -16.94 -3.27
C ASP A 443 -19.43 -15.72 -2.42
N THR A 444 -20.02 -15.55 -1.23
CA THR A 444 -19.73 -14.43 -0.33
C THR A 444 -19.24 -14.92 1.03
N GLY A 445 -18.37 -14.14 1.66
CA GLY A 445 -17.95 -14.35 3.05
C GLY A 445 -18.56 -13.29 3.97
N ARG A 446 -18.72 -13.61 5.24
CA ARG A 446 -19.16 -12.66 6.26
C ARG A 446 -18.37 -12.87 7.54
N ILE A 447 -17.89 -11.78 8.14
CA ILE A 447 -17.36 -11.79 9.51
C ILE A 447 -18.47 -11.24 10.40
N VAL A 448 -18.88 -12.06 11.38
CA VAL A 448 -19.80 -11.67 12.45
C VAL A 448 -18.98 -11.49 13.73
N LEU A 449 -19.25 -10.41 14.45
CA LEU A 449 -18.39 -9.85 15.49
C LEU A 449 -18.87 -10.13 16.90
#